data_AF-A0A9P1GSJ7-F1
#
_entry.id   AF-A0A9P1GSJ7-F1
#
_cell.length_a   1.000
_cell.length_b   1.000
_cell.length_c   1.000
_cell.angle_alpha   90.00
_cell.angle_beta   90.00
_cell.angle_gamma   90.00
#
_symmetry.space_group_name_H-M   'P 1'
#
loop_
_entity.id
_entity.type
_entity.pdbx_description
1 polymer ?
#
loop_
_entity_poly.entity_id
_entity_poly.type
_entity_poly.pdbx_seq_one_letter_code
_entity_poly.pdbx_strand_id
1 'polypeptide(L)'
;AHHLWLEGAAVDLHGLSTEVGVVLAMLALMEQASGGEPGDLVLVTGKRQHSHHADASMQEAVLELMKELEMDCHVEASNHGRVWRPVETCGDVQRSNDVPWEGGLACLSTWMSRGSHDGETIELSFSYDGLDITVRGSPRKASRFLASVTSGSLAGRPASPSPTLGSFERVGSVVGDPVVSVPPRFESRDAIAAGFVPCPGRLLDSASKLSGPVSSAEGRIRRAWEAGQWARAVLAERIGSPNRTPPLEIRSRFYAVAKADGLLHPTIFKSSGSYFRAVGNLVESSSVSQAFPSELEARIYLEAAGFHSSIEVRP
;
A
#
# COMPACT_ATOMS: atom_id res chain seq x y z
N ALA A 1 9.61 -6.12 -6.58
CA ALA A 1 9.38 -5.11 -7.62
C ALA A 1 7.91 -5.12 -7.98
N HIS A 2 7.08 -4.40 -7.22
CA HIS A 2 5.77 -4.01 -7.74
C HIS A 2 6.05 -2.85 -8.67
N HIS A 3 5.97 -3.12 -9.96
CA HIS A 3 5.93 -2.06 -10.95
C HIS A 3 4.72 -1.18 -10.62
N LEU A 4 4.98 0.08 -10.24
CA LEU A 4 4.11 1.18 -10.65
C LEU A 4 4.09 1.15 -12.18
N TRP A 5 3.20 0.34 -12.75
CA TRP A 5 2.93 0.40 -14.18
C TRP A 5 2.16 1.71 -14.41
N LEU A 6 2.89 2.72 -14.87
CA LEU A 6 2.34 3.82 -15.66
C LEU A 6 2.13 3.31 -17.10
N GLU A 7 1.26 2.31 -17.27
CA GLU A 7 0.65 2.06 -18.58
C GLU A 7 -0.74 2.67 -18.51
N GLY A 8 -0.84 3.90 -19.02
CA GLY A 8 -1.91 4.85 -18.68
C GLY A 8 -1.55 5.64 -17.42
N ALA A 9 -1.82 6.95 -17.40
CA ALA A 9 -1.49 7.83 -16.27
C ALA A 9 -2.46 7.58 -15.10
N ALA A 10 -2.44 6.39 -14.52
CA ALA A 10 -3.27 6.02 -13.38
C ALA A 10 -2.50 6.19 -12.06
N VAL A 11 -3.07 6.91 -11.10
CA VAL A 11 -2.52 7.14 -9.76
C VAL A 11 -3.49 6.58 -8.73
N ASP A 12 -3.03 5.55 -8.00
CA ASP A 12 -3.82 4.92 -6.95
C ASP A 12 -3.67 5.68 -5.62
N LEU A 13 -4.77 6.26 -5.16
CA LEU A 13 -4.89 7.02 -3.91
C LEU A 13 -5.62 6.20 -2.83
N HIS A 14 -6.00 4.95 -3.11
CA HIS A 14 -6.77 4.14 -2.20
C HIS A 14 -5.99 3.79 -0.92
N GLY A 15 -6.63 4.05 0.23
CA GLY A 15 -6.06 3.74 1.55
C GLY A 15 -5.07 4.78 2.06
N LEU A 16 -4.81 5.86 1.32
CA LEU A 16 -4.03 7.01 1.79
C LEU A 16 -4.89 7.91 2.67
N SER A 17 -4.26 8.71 3.55
CA SER A 17 -4.95 9.81 4.22
C SER A 17 -5.33 10.88 3.20
N THR A 18 -6.43 11.60 3.45
CA THR A 18 -6.97 12.60 2.52
C THR A 18 -5.93 13.64 2.14
N GLU A 19 -5.12 14.10 3.09
CA GLU A 19 -4.06 15.09 2.86
C GLU A 19 -3.01 14.55 1.88
N VAL A 20 -2.54 13.32 2.10
CA VAL A 20 -1.51 12.69 1.25
C VAL A 20 -2.07 12.43 -0.15
N GLY A 21 -3.32 11.96 -0.25
CA GLY A 21 -3.94 11.70 -1.54
C GLY A 21 -4.19 12.96 -2.37
N VAL A 22 -4.60 14.06 -1.73
CA VAL A 22 -4.73 15.37 -2.40
C VAL A 22 -3.39 15.85 -2.92
N VAL A 23 -2.31 15.77 -2.12
CA VAL A 23 -0.97 16.17 -2.56
C VAL A 23 -0.50 15.32 -3.76
N LEU A 24 -0.72 14.00 -3.74
CA LEU A 24 -0.37 13.13 -4.87
C LEU A 24 -1.21 13.41 -6.11
N ALA A 25 -2.51 13.69 -5.95
CA ALA A 25 -3.37 14.11 -7.05
C ALA A 25 -2.86 15.41 -7.70
N MET A 26 -2.52 16.42 -6.90
CA MET A 26 -1.95 17.68 -7.39
C MET A 26 -0.65 17.46 -8.17
N LEU A 27 0.27 16.65 -7.63
CA LEU A 27 1.54 16.38 -8.29
C LEU A 27 1.37 15.67 -9.63
N ALA A 28 0.46 14.70 -9.69
CA ALA A 28 0.14 13.99 -10.92
C ALA A 28 -0.46 14.92 -11.99
N LEU A 29 -1.35 15.83 -11.58
CA LEU A 29 -1.90 16.86 -12.45
C LEU A 29 -0.81 17.82 -12.98
N MET A 30 0.10 18.26 -12.10
CA MET A 30 1.21 19.13 -12.49
C MET A 30 2.18 18.46 -13.47
N GLU A 31 2.47 17.17 -13.25
CA GLU A 31 3.31 16.39 -14.17
C GLU A 31 2.63 16.22 -15.53
N GLN A 32 1.32 15.96 -15.55
CA GLN A 32 0.54 15.87 -16.78
C GLN A 32 0.51 17.19 -17.55
N ALA A 33 0.30 18.31 -16.85
CA ALA A 33 0.34 19.64 -17.46
C ALA A 33 1.72 20.00 -18.02
N SER A 34 2.80 19.46 -17.44
CA SER A 34 4.17 19.67 -17.89
C SER A 34 4.59 18.76 -19.05
N GLY A 35 3.86 17.65 -19.26
CA GLY A 35 4.19 16.61 -20.24
C GLY A 35 3.94 16.98 -21.70
N GLY A 36 3.29 18.11 -21.97
CA GLY A 36 3.06 18.66 -23.31
C GLY A 36 2.02 17.93 -24.17
N GLU A 37 1.79 16.65 -23.92
CA GLU A 37 0.75 15.86 -24.59
C GLU A 37 -0.51 15.78 -23.71
N PRO A 38 -1.70 16.18 -24.24
CA PRO A 38 -2.96 16.00 -23.53
C PRO A 38 -3.24 14.49 -23.41
N GLY A 39 -3.21 13.98 -22.19
CA GLY A 39 -3.55 12.59 -21.91
C GLY A 39 -4.52 12.48 -20.74
N ASP A 40 -5.26 11.38 -20.71
CA ASP A 40 -6.17 11.07 -19.61
C ASP A 40 -5.38 10.70 -18.35
N LEU A 41 -5.56 11.48 -17.27
CA LEU A 41 -5.09 11.16 -15.93
C LEU A 41 -6.22 10.46 -15.16
N VAL A 42 -5.96 9.24 -14.72
CA VAL A 42 -6.87 8.44 -13.91
C VAL A 42 -6.45 8.49 -12.45
N LEU A 43 -7.31 8.98 -11.57
CA LEU A 43 -7.10 8.88 -10.12
C LEU A 43 -7.96 7.74 -9.55
N VAL A 44 -7.43 6.91 -8.66
CA VAL A 44 -8.20 5.83 -8.02
C VAL A 44 -8.36 6.13 -6.54
N THR A 45 -9.53 6.65 -6.14
CA THR A 45 -9.76 7.15 -4.77
C THR A 45 -10.36 6.12 -3.82
N GLY A 46 -10.61 4.89 -4.28
CA GLY A 46 -11.24 3.84 -3.47
C GLY A 46 -12.76 3.87 -3.44
N LYS A 47 -13.35 3.03 -2.57
CA LYS A 47 -14.81 3.05 -2.29
C LYS A 47 -15.09 3.94 -1.08
N ARG A 48 -16.15 4.76 -1.17
CA ARG A 48 -16.63 5.73 -0.16
C ARG A 48 -16.76 5.21 1.29
N GLN A 49 -16.74 3.89 1.51
CA GLN A 49 -16.93 3.28 2.83
C GLN A 49 -15.61 2.84 3.52
N HIS A 50 -14.45 3.19 2.96
CA HIS A 50 -13.14 2.79 3.51
C HIS A 50 -12.31 3.95 4.08
N SER A 51 -12.84 5.18 4.15
CA SER A 51 -12.19 6.26 4.91
C SER A 51 -12.44 6.04 6.41
N HIS A 52 -11.37 5.80 7.15
CA HIS A 52 -11.41 5.37 8.56
C HIS A 52 -11.63 6.52 9.57
N HIS A 53 -11.79 7.77 9.11
CA HIS A 53 -12.04 8.92 9.98
C HIS A 53 -13.19 9.79 9.45
N ALA A 54 -13.77 10.60 10.34
CA ALA A 54 -14.86 11.55 10.07
C ALA A 54 -14.48 12.69 9.09
N ASP A 55 -13.33 12.59 8.45
CA ASP A 55 -12.83 13.50 7.43
C ASP A 55 -13.47 13.18 6.08
N ALA A 56 -13.61 14.21 5.24
CA ALA A 56 -14.17 14.11 3.91
C ALA A 56 -13.58 12.90 3.17
N SER A 57 -14.43 12.15 2.46
CA SER A 57 -13.94 10.96 1.74
C SER A 57 -12.85 11.39 0.74
N MET A 58 -11.79 10.59 0.57
CA MET A 58 -10.72 10.86 -0.43
C MET A 58 -11.28 11.30 -1.79
N GLN A 59 -12.41 10.72 -2.18
CA GLN A 59 -13.13 11.07 -3.40
C GLN A 59 -13.67 12.51 -3.40
N GLU A 60 -14.22 12.99 -2.28
CA GLU A 60 -14.73 14.36 -2.12
C GLU A 60 -13.61 15.38 -2.10
N ALA A 61 -12.50 15.08 -1.42
CA ALA A 61 -11.36 16.00 -1.40
C ALA A 61 -10.70 16.15 -2.78
N VAL A 62 -10.57 15.04 -3.53
CA VAL A 62 -10.09 15.11 -4.92
C VAL A 62 -11.09 15.85 -5.81
N LEU A 63 -12.40 15.69 -5.60
CA LEU A 63 -13.43 16.45 -6.33
C LEU A 63 -13.36 17.95 -6.09
N GLU A 64 -13.18 18.34 -4.83
CA GLU A 64 -13.05 19.73 -4.43
C GLU A 64 -11.80 20.35 -5.07
N LEU A 65 -10.67 19.63 -5.04
CA LEU A 65 -9.46 20.03 -5.76
C LEU A 65 -9.69 20.22 -7.26
N MET A 66 -10.36 19.28 -7.95
CA MET A 66 -10.64 19.43 -9.39
C MET A 66 -11.51 20.66 -9.68
N LYS A 67 -12.48 20.94 -8.81
CA LYS A 67 -13.36 22.11 -8.92
C LYS A 67 -12.58 23.41 -8.72
N GLU A 68 -11.68 23.47 -7.74
CA GLU A 68 -10.81 24.63 -7.48
C GLU A 68 -9.87 24.91 -8.65
N LEU A 69 -9.42 23.87 -9.34
CA LEU A 69 -8.56 23.97 -10.52
C LEU A 69 -9.33 24.20 -11.83
N GLU A 70 -10.66 24.37 -11.78
CA GLU A 70 -11.54 24.50 -12.95
C GLU A 70 -11.34 23.36 -13.98
N MET A 71 -11.08 22.15 -13.49
CA MET A 71 -10.86 20.98 -14.34
C MET A 71 -12.13 20.15 -14.49
N ASP A 72 -12.51 19.87 -15.74
CA ASP A 72 -13.58 18.92 -16.04
C ASP A 72 -13.15 17.51 -15.64
N CYS A 73 -14.01 16.81 -14.89
CA CYS A 73 -13.71 15.49 -14.38
C CYS A 73 -14.93 14.56 -14.50
N HIS A 74 -14.73 13.37 -15.09
CA HIS A 74 -15.78 12.35 -15.18
C HIS A 74 -15.63 11.29 -14.08
N VAL A 75 -16.65 11.07 -13.25
CA VAL A 75 -16.71 9.91 -12.33
C VAL A 75 -17.22 8.66 -13.03
N GLU A 76 -16.41 7.61 -13.17
CA GLU A 76 -16.93 6.30 -13.61
C GLU A 76 -17.33 5.40 -12.43
N ALA A 77 -18.52 4.81 -12.51
CA ALA A 77 -19.00 3.82 -11.56
C ALA A 77 -18.44 2.43 -11.87
N SER A 78 -17.13 2.22 -11.67
CA SER A 78 -16.52 0.90 -11.81
C SER A 78 -16.53 0.12 -10.48
N ASN A 79 -16.63 -1.22 -10.55
CA ASN A 79 -16.56 -2.11 -9.38
C ASN A 79 -15.18 -2.13 -8.69
N HIS A 80 -14.18 -1.47 -9.30
CA HIS A 80 -12.81 -1.29 -8.82
C HIS A 80 -12.46 0.20 -8.66
N GLY A 81 -13.14 0.90 -7.75
CA GLY A 81 -12.82 2.31 -7.49
C GLY A 81 -13.23 3.21 -8.66
N ARG A 82 -13.59 4.46 -8.34
CA ARG A 82 -14.06 5.40 -9.34
C ARG A 82 -12.86 5.93 -10.12
N VAL A 83 -12.94 5.83 -11.44
CA VAL A 83 -11.96 6.32 -12.42
C VAL A 83 -12.35 7.76 -12.79
N TRP A 84 -11.34 8.62 -12.93
CA TRP A 84 -11.51 10.02 -13.37
C TRP A 84 -10.94 10.20 -14.77
N ARG A 85 -11.60 11.02 -15.59
CA ARG A 85 -11.10 11.43 -16.92
C ARG A 85 -11.23 12.94 -17.10
N PRO A 86 -10.19 13.65 -17.58
CA PRO A 86 -10.35 14.98 -18.16
C PRO A 86 -11.14 14.91 -19.46
N VAL A 87 -11.95 15.92 -19.76
CA VAL A 87 -12.64 16.03 -21.07
C VAL A 87 -11.76 16.86 -22.00
N GLU A 88 -11.51 16.34 -23.21
CA GLU A 88 -10.86 17.11 -24.27
C GLU A 88 -11.71 18.35 -24.61
N THR A 89 -11.09 19.53 -24.58
CA THR A 89 -11.69 20.73 -25.17
C THR A 89 -11.72 20.55 -26.69
N CYS A 90 -12.90 20.26 -27.24
CA CYS A 90 -13.16 20.44 -28.66
C CYS A 90 -14.49 21.19 -28.83
N GLY A 91 -14.39 22.35 -29.47
CA GLY A 91 -15.50 23.24 -29.71
C GLY A 91 -16.53 22.64 -30.67
N ASP A 92 -17.81 22.83 -30.33
CA ASP A 92 -18.69 23.75 -31.04
C ASP A 92 -20.07 23.69 -30.39
N VAL A 93 -20.40 24.74 -29.64
CA VAL A 93 -21.74 24.97 -29.09
C VAL A 93 -22.60 25.61 -30.18
N GLN A 94 -23.60 24.89 -30.67
CA GLN A 94 -24.76 25.51 -31.30
C GLN A 94 -25.66 26.13 -30.22
N ARG A 95 -25.85 27.45 -30.35
CA ARG A 95 -26.62 28.36 -29.48
C ARG A 95 -28.12 28.09 -29.47
N SER A 96 -28.75 28.38 -28.32
CA SER A 96 -30.09 28.99 -28.15
C SER A 96 -30.46 28.91 -26.65
N ASN A 97 -30.90 29.90 -25.87
CA ASN A 97 -31.12 31.35 -25.92
C ASN A 97 -31.40 31.81 -24.45
N ASP A 98 -30.98 33.04 -24.09
CA ASP A 98 -31.48 34.00 -23.07
C ASP A 98 -31.69 33.53 -21.60
N VAL A 99 -31.25 34.21 -20.52
CA VAL A 99 -31.36 35.64 -20.09
C VAL A 99 -30.30 35.95 -18.96
N PRO A 100 -30.16 37.17 -18.38
CA PRO A 100 -28.86 37.75 -18.04
C PRO A 100 -28.58 37.89 -16.53
N TRP A 101 -27.30 37.98 -16.15
CA TRP A 101 -26.90 38.79 -15.01
C TRP A 101 -25.52 39.39 -15.23
N GLU A 102 -25.45 40.70 -14.99
CA GLU A 102 -24.24 41.53 -15.02
C GLU A 102 -23.42 41.33 -13.74
N GLY A 103 -22.09 41.36 -13.87
CA GLY A 103 -21.22 41.33 -12.68
C GLY A 103 -19.71 41.20 -12.92
N GLY A 104 -19.15 42.00 -13.83
CA GLY A 104 -17.75 42.47 -13.76
C GLY A 104 -16.60 41.46 -13.74
N LEU A 105 -16.11 41.08 -14.93
CA LEU A 105 -14.74 40.60 -15.13
C LEU A 105 -13.87 41.73 -15.67
N ALA A 106 -12.89 42.17 -14.87
CA ALA A 106 -11.73 42.87 -15.37
C ALA A 106 -10.64 41.85 -15.74
N CYS A 107 -10.10 42.08 -16.92
CA CYS A 107 -9.24 41.21 -17.69
C CYS A 107 -7.78 41.22 -17.20
N LEU A 108 -7.07 40.18 -17.66
CA LEU A 108 -5.62 40.10 -17.93
C LEU A 108 -4.69 39.80 -16.75
N SER A 109 -4.18 38.57 -16.77
CA SER A 109 -2.73 38.35 -16.74
C SER A 109 -2.38 37.09 -17.53
N THR A 110 -1.97 37.29 -18.77
CA THR A 110 -1.14 36.36 -19.53
C THR A 110 0.13 36.09 -18.72
N TRP A 111 0.34 34.85 -18.27
CA TRP A 111 1.65 34.42 -17.76
C TRP A 111 2.35 33.59 -18.84
N MET A 112 3.06 34.31 -19.71
CA MET A 112 4.26 33.75 -20.31
C MET A 112 5.36 33.82 -19.25
N SER A 113 5.79 32.69 -18.72
CA SER A 113 7.11 32.58 -18.12
C SER A 113 7.95 31.60 -18.92
N ARG A 114 8.91 32.21 -19.62
CA ARG A 114 10.07 31.58 -20.25
C ARG A 114 10.76 30.65 -19.26
N GLY A 115 11.22 29.51 -19.75
CA GLY A 115 12.05 28.58 -19.00
C GLY A 115 13.28 29.27 -18.40
N SER A 116 13.42 29.13 -17.09
CA SER A 116 14.68 29.15 -16.36
C SER A 116 14.52 28.18 -15.18
N HIS A 117 14.53 26.88 -15.46
CA HIS A 117 14.44 25.84 -14.43
C HIS A 117 15.79 25.66 -13.72
N ASP A 118 16.16 26.63 -12.88
CA ASP A 118 17.22 26.46 -11.89
C ASP A 118 16.58 26.24 -10.52
N GLY A 119 16.49 24.96 -10.13
CA GLY A 119 16.64 24.55 -8.73
C GLY A 119 15.58 24.96 -7.70
N GLU A 120 14.34 25.29 -8.10
CA GLU A 120 13.30 25.68 -7.14
C GLU A 120 13.04 24.55 -6.13
N THR A 121 13.38 24.83 -4.87
CA THR A 121 13.26 23.90 -3.75
C THR A 121 11.91 24.15 -3.11
N ILE A 122 11.05 23.14 -3.08
CA ILE A 122 9.76 23.20 -2.40
C ILE A 122 9.90 22.68 -0.97
N GLU A 123 9.05 23.20 -0.09
CA GLU A 123 8.95 22.77 1.31
C GLU A 123 7.58 22.14 1.53
N LEU A 124 7.56 20.90 2.00
CA LEU A 124 6.36 20.14 2.31
C LEU A 124 6.37 19.83 3.80
N SER A 125 5.36 20.30 4.53
CA SER A 125 5.22 20.05 5.96
C SER A 125 3.98 19.20 6.22
N PHE A 126 4.12 18.14 7.02
CA PHE A 126 3.02 17.25 7.39
C PHE A 126 3.25 16.66 8.78
N SER A 127 2.18 16.27 9.46
CA SER A 127 2.24 15.64 10.78
C SER A 127 1.95 14.14 10.67
N TYR A 128 2.78 13.29 11.30
CA TYR A 128 2.60 11.84 11.32
C TYR A 128 2.95 11.28 12.70
N ASP A 129 2.01 10.60 13.36
CA ASP A 129 2.17 10.00 14.69
C ASP A 129 2.72 10.99 15.75
N GLY A 130 2.19 12.22 15.75
CA GLY A 130 2.62 13.28 16.66
C GLY A 130 3.98 13.92 16.33
N LEU A 131 4.59 13.57 15.18
CA LEU A 131 5.79 14.21 14.65
C LEU A 131 5.44 15.22 13.57
N ASP A 132 5.95 16.43 13.69
CA ASP A 132 5.92 17.42 12.60
C ASP A 132 7.16 17.24 11.71
N ILE A 133 6.93 16.89 10.45
CA ILE A 133 7.97 16.55 9.48
C ILE A 133 7.93 17.57 8.34
N THR A 134 9.06 18.23 8.12
CA THR A 134 9.26 19.18 7.01
C THR A 134 10.31 18.65 6.04
N VAL A 135 9.93 18.52 4.77
CA VAL A 135 10.77 18.01 3.68
C VAL A 135 11.05 19.14 2.70
N ARG A 136 12.32 19.50 2.54
CA ARG A 136 12.78 20.48 1.54
C ARG A 136 13.55 19.79 0.43
N GLY A 137 13.17 20.05 -0.82
CA GLY A 137 13.90 19.51 -1.97
C GLY A 137 13.28 19.93 -3.29
N SER A 138 13.89 19.51 -4.40
CA SER A 138 13.22 19.65 -5.69
C SER A 138 11.91 18.87 -5.68
N PRO A 139 10.86 19.34 -6.39
CA PRO A 139 9.53 18.74 -6.34
C PRO A 139 9.55 17.23 -6.49
N ARG A 140 10.23 16.71 -7.51
CA ARG A 140 10.36 15.27 -7.76
C ARG A 140 10.99 14.48 -6.60
N LYS A 141 11.97 15.04 -5.89
CA LYS A 141 12.65 14.35 -4.78
C LYS A 141 11.81 14.39 -3.51
N ALA A 142 11.20 15.54 -3.20
CA ALA A 142 10.35 15.71 -2.04
C ALA A 142 9.11 14.81 -2.14
N SER A 143 8.43 14.80 -3.28
CA SER A 143 7.27 13.94 -3.54
C SER A 143 7.62 12.44 -3.46
N ARG A 144 8.76 12.03 -4.04
CA ARG A 144 9.21 10.64 -3.97
C ARG A 144 9.56 10.21 -2.55
N PHE A 145 10.15 11.11 -1.76
CA PHE A 145 10.43 10.85 -0.35
C PHE A 145 9.12 10.69 0.44
N LEU A 146 8.17 11.60 0.26
CA LEU A 146 6.85 11.50 0.89
C LEU A 146 6.17 10.19 0.52
N ALA A 147 6.10 9.85 -0.78
CA ALA A 147 5.54 8.59 -1.23
C ALA A 147 6.27 7.38 -0.60
N SER A 148 7.59 7.45 -0.42
CA SER A 148 8.36 6.38 0.22
C SER A 148 8.09 6.24 1.72
N VAL A 149 7.86 7.35 2.42
CA VAL A 149 7.61 7.38 3.87
C VAL A 149 6.17 6.95 4.16
N THR A 150 5.21 7.45 3.38
CA THR A 150 3.78 7.15 3.55
C THR A 150 3.41 5.76 3.03
N SER A 151 4.08 5.27 1.98
CA SER A 151 3.85 3.93 1.42
C SER A 151 4.65 2.82 2.11
N GLY A 152 5.17 3.06 3.32
CA GLY A 152 6.19 2.26 3.98
C GLY A 152 5.86 0.78 4.25
N SER A 153 5.90 -0.07 3.21
CA SER A 153 6.55 -1.38 3.24
C SER A 153 6.65 -2.01 1.85
N LEU A 154 7.89 -2.34 1.44
CA LEU A 154 8.31 -3.25 0.36
C LEU A 154 8.45 -2.70 -1.08
N ALA A 155 9.62 -2.10 -1.36
CA ALA A 155 10.30 -2.36 -2.63
C ALA A 155 11.81 -2.43 -2.40
N GLY A 156 12.33 -3.67 -2.32
CA GLY A 156 13.74 -3.97 -2.30
C GLY A 156 14.47 -3.35 -3.48
N ARG A 157 15.55 -2.65 -3.17
CA ARG A 157 16.52 -2.11 -4.12
C ARG A 157 17.30 -3.29 -4.73
N PRO A 158 17.53 -3.35 -6.06
CA PRO A 158 18.41 -4.35 -6.64
C PRO A 158 19.85 -4.11 -6.16
N ALA A 159 20.56 -5.21 -5.92
CA ALA A 159 21.95 -5.23 -5.50
C ALA A 159 22.82 -4.35 -6.42
N SER A 160 23.63 -3.48 -5.82
CA SER A 160 24.75 -2.85 -6.51
C SER A 160 25.78 -3.93 -6.91
N PRO A 161 26.45 -3.77 -8.05
CA PRO A 161 27.34 -4.79 -8.59
C PRO A 161 28.59 -4.97 -7.72
N SER A 162 29.17 -6.18 -7.82
CA SER A 162 30.33 -6.69 -7.08
C SER A 162 31.46 -5.67 -6.86
N PRO A 163 32.12 -5.67 -5.68
CA PRO A 163 33.27 -4.82 -5.46
C PRO A 163 34.46 -5.37 -6.27
N THR A 164 34.80 -4.67 -7.36
CA THR A 164 36.15 -4.76 -7.95
C THR A 164 37.17 -4.29 -6.92
N LEU A 165 38.20 -5.11 -6.71
CA LEU A 165 39.45 -4.76 -6.06
C LEU A 165 39.97 -3.41 -6.57
N GLY A 166 39.84 -2.38 -5.74
CA GLY A 166 40.23 -1.01 -6.06
C GLY A 166 40.38 -0.22 -4.78
N SER A 167 41.64 -0.08 -4.38
CA SER A 167 42.16 0.67 -3.25
C SER A 167 41.45 2.02 -3.00
N PHE A 168 40.98 2.23 -1.77
CA PHE A 168 40.84 3.58 -1.22
C PHE A 168 41.55 3.64 0.13
N GLU A 169 42.54 4.51 0.16
CA GLU A 169 43.40 4.83 1.30
C GLU A 169 42.60 5.60 2.35
N ARG A 170 42.62 5.11 3.59
CA ARG A 170 41.92 5.69 4.74
C ARG A 170 42.88 6.63 5.46
N VAL A 171 42.71 7.94 5.29
CA VAL A 171 43.36 8.95 6.15
C VAL A 171 42.62 8.97 7.50
N GLY A 172 43.40 8.88 8.59
CA GLY A 172 42.95 8.85 9.99
C GLY A 172 42.20 10.12 10.43
N SER A 173 41.80 10.32 11.69
CA SER A 173 41.80 9.56 12.93
C SER A 173 41.03 10.46 13.88
N VAL A 174 39.88 10.04 14.40
CA VAL A 174 39.30 10.65 15.61
C VAL A 174 38.99 9.51 16.56
N VAL A 175 39.69 9.53 17.69
CA VAL A 175 39.44 8.67 18.85
C VAL A 175 38.07 9.08 19.40
N GLY A 176 37.03 8.39 18.94
CA GLY A 176 35.73 8.35 19.59
C GLY A 176 35.63 7.02 20.31
N ASP A 177 35.19 7.07 21.56
CA ASP A 177 34.95 5.93 22.44
C ASP A 177 34.30 4.74 21.73
N PRO A 178 34.53 3.49 22.20
CA PRO A 178 33.83 2.33 21.68
C PRO A 178 32.33 2.52 21.92
N VAL A 179 31.60 2.93 20.88
CA VAL A 179 30.15 2.84 20.84
C VAL A 179 29.84 1.36 21.00
N VAL A 180 29.48 0.98 22.22
CA VAL A 180 28.85 -0.30 22.53
C VAL A 180 27.65 -0.38 21.59
N SER A 181 27.81 -1.16 20.53
CA SER A 181 26.76 -1.45 19.58
C SER A 181 25.75 -2.29 20.34
N VAL A 182 24.77 -1.62 20.95
CA VAL A 182 23.59 -2.27 21.49
C VAL A 182 23.02 -3.08 20.32
N PRO A 183 22.96 -4.42 20.39
CA PRO A 183 22.39 -5.20 19.31
C PRO A 183 20.97 -4.70 19.06
N PRO A 184 20.53 -4.57 17.80
CA PRO A 184 19.16 -4.20 17.51
C PRO A 184 18.24 -5.16 18.26
N ARG A 185 17.39 -4.61 19.14
CA ARG A 185 16.44 -5.39 19.96
C ARG A 185 15.40 -6.14 19.13
N PHE A 186 15.37 -5.90 17.81
CA PHE A 186 14.53 -6.57 16.85
C PHE A 186 15.40 -7.21 15.77
N GLU A 187 15.18 -8.50 15.57
CA GLU A 187 15.78 -9.25 14.48
C GLU A 187 15.24 -8.74 13.14
N SER A 188 16.09 -8.65 12.13
CA SER A 188 15.64 -8.26 10.80
C SER A 188 14.70 -9.32 10.23
N ARG A 189 13.75 -8.91 9.38
CA ARG A 189 12.88 -9.86 8.67
C ARG A 189 13.70 -10.90 7.89
N ASP A 190 14.79 -10.50 7.26
CA ASP A 190 15.65 -11.44 6.52
C ASP A 190 16.30 -12.48 7.43
N ALA A 191 16.72 -12.09 8.64
CA ALA A 191 17.27 -13.02 9.62
C ALA A 191 16.20 -14.01 10.13
N ILE A 192 14.97 -13.53 10.36
CA ILE A 192 13.84 -14.40 10.73
C ILE A 192 13.53 -15.39 9.61
N ALA A 193 13.45 -14.91 8.37
CA ALA A 193 13.17 -15.73 7.19
C ALA A 193 14.26 -16.78 6.95
N ALA A 194 15.53 -16.45 7.23
CA ALA A 194 16.63 -17.41 7.18
C ALA A 194 16.48 -18.55 8.20
N GLY A 195 15.73 -18.34 9.29
CA GLY A 195 15.39 -19.36 10.28
C GLY A 195 14.19 -20.23 9.92
N PHE A 196 13.54 -20.02 8.77
CA PHE A 196 12.36 -20.77 8.39
C PHE A 196 12.69 -22.20 7.97
N VAL A 197 11.88 -23.14 8.48
CA VAL A 197 11.97 -24.55 8.12
C VAL A 197 11.21 -24.78 6.81
N PRO A 198 11.73 -25.60 5.89
CA PRO A 198 11.01 -26.01 4.69
C PRO A 198 9.66 -26.66 5.02
N CYS A 199 8.68 -26.52 4.11
CA CYS A 199 7.38 -27.17 4.27
C CYS A 199 7.54 -28.70 4.31
N PRO A 200 7.05 -29.39 5.36
CA PRO A 200 7.18 -30.84 5.49
C PRO A 200 6.53 -31.61 4.32
N GLY A 201 7.20 -32.66 3.85
CA GLY A 201 6.72 -33.51 2.75
C GLY A 201 5.29 -34.04 2.95
N ARG A 202 4.96 -34.48 4.18
CA ARG A 202 3.61 -34.97 4.52
C ARG A 202 2.47 -33.98 4.21
N LEU A 203 2.76 -32.67 4.26
CA LEU A 203 1.78 -31.63 3.97
C LEU A 203 1.67 -31.44 2.46
N LEU A 204 2.79 -31.51 1.74
CA LEU A 204 2.83 -31.47 0.28
C LEU A 204 2.12 -32.68 -0.35
N ASP A 205 2.19 -33.86 0.27
CA ASP A 205 1.45 -35.05 -0.17
C ASP A 205 -0.08 -34.83 -0.17
N SER A 206 -0.57 -33.88 0.62
CA SER A 206 -1.98 -33.48 0.64
C SER A 206 -2.36 -32.48 -0.46
N ALA A 207 -1.45 -32.08 -1.35
CA ALA A 207 -1.72 -31.17 -2.47
C ALA A 207 -2.85 -31.67 -3.38
N SER A 208 -2.97 -32.99 -3.55
CA SER A 208 -4.06 -33.63 -4.32
C SER A 208 -5.47 -33.33 -3.80
N LYS A 209 -5.60 -32.89 -2.53
CA LYS A 209 -6.89 -32.52 -1.92
C LYS A 209 -7.31 -31.09 -2.25
N LEU A 210 -6.41 -30.28 -2.80
CA LEU A 210 -6.72 -28.92 -3.22
C LEU A 210 -7.22 -28.93 -4.66
N SER A 211 -8.26 -28.13 -4.93
CA SER A 211 -8.71 -27.90 -6.29
C SER A 211 -7.68 -27.06 -7.07
N GLY A 212 -7.50 -27.38 -8.35
CA GLY A 212 -6.56 -26.72 -9.27
C GLY A 212 -5.37 -27.62 -9.66
N PRO A 213 -4.43 -27.12 -10.49
CA PRO A 213 -3.23 -27.87 -10.87
C PRO A 213 -2.35 -28.21 -9.66
N VAL A 214 -1.72 -29.39 -9.66
CA VAL A 214 -0.86 -29.86 -8.54
C VAL A 214 0.29 -28.90 -8.25
N SER A 215 0.93 -28.34 -9.29
CA SER A 215 2.00 -27.33 -9.14
C SER A 215 1.51 -26.06 -8.42
N SER A 216 0.27 -25.66 -8.69
CA SER A 216 -0.39 -24.55 -7.99
C SER A 216 -0.78 -24.93 -6.54
N ALA A 217 -1.24 -26.17 -6.33
CA ALA A 217 -1.62 -26.69 -5.02
C ALA A 217 -0.42 -26.79 -4.06
N GLU A 218 0.71 -27.31 -4.50
CA GLU A 218 1.93 -27.33 -3.68
C GLU A 218 2.44 -25.92 -3.37
N GLY A 219 2.40 -25.01 -4.36
CA GLY A 219 2.76 -23.60 -4.14
C GLY A 219 1.89 -22.95 -3.07
N ARG A 220 0.59 -23.24 -3.07
CA ARG A 220 -0.37 -22.79 -2.05
C ARG A 220 -0.07 -23.36 -0.66
N ILE A 221 0.29 -24.64 -0.57
CA ILE A 221 0.71 -25.28 0.68
C ILE A 221 1.98 -24.63 1.23
N ARG A 222 3.01 -24.45 0.39
CA ARG A 222 4.27 -23.78 0.78
C ARG A 222 4.01 -22.35 1.27
N ARG A 223 3.16 -21.61 0.55
CA ARG A 223 2.72 -20.26 0.94
C ARG A 223 2.01 -20.25 2.29
N ALA A 224 1.10 -21.18 2.55
CA ALA A 224 0.39 -21.27 3.83
C ALA A 224 1.35 -21.60 4.97
N TRP A 225 2.29 -22.51 4.74
CA TRP A 225 3.35 -22.86 5.68
C TRP A 225 4.24 -21.66 6.03
N GLU A 226 4.74 -20.95 5.03
CA GLU A 226 5.56 -19.75 5.22
C GLU A 226 4.80 -18.65 5.97
N ALA A 227 3.54 -18.41 5.61
CA ALA A 227 2.67 -17.45 6.30
C ALA A 227 2.51 -17.80 7.80
N GLY A 228 2.41 -19.08 8.13
CA GLY A 228 2.29 -19.51 9.51
C GLY A 228 3.60 -19.37 10.29
N GLN A 229 4.76 -19.54 9.65
CA GLN A 229 6.05 -19.24 10.29
C GLN A 229 6.21 -17.74 10.57
N TRP A 230 5.74 -16.87 9.69
CA TRP A 230 5.64 -15.43 9.99
C TRP A 230 4.71 -15.15 11.16
N ALA A 231 3.53 -15.78 11.21
CA ALA A 231 2.62 -15.66 12.34
C ALA A 231 3.28 -16.12 13.66
N ARG A 232 4.05 -17.22 13.64
CA ARG A 232 4.83 -17.68 14.79
C ARG A 232 5.82 -16.63 15.28
N ALA A 233 6.50 -15.94 14.37
CA ALA A 233 7.46 -14.88 14.73
C ALA A 233 6.76 -13.69 15.40
N VAL A 234 5.55 -13.33 14.95
CA VAL A 234 4.72 -12.29 15.59
C VAL A 234 4.26 -12.73 16.97
N LEU A 235 3.78 -13.97 17.11
CA LEU A 235 3.35 -14.52 18.41
C LEU A 235 4.50 -14.61 19.41
N ALA A 236 5.73 -14.80 18.93
CA ALA A 236 6.96 -14.79 19.73
C ALA A 236 7.52 -13.37 19.93
N GLU A 237 6.78 -12.33 19.55
CA GLU A 237 7.16 -10.91 19.71
C GLU A 237 8.50 -10.53 19.05
N ARG A 238 8.98 -11.32 18.07
CA ARG A 238 10.21 -11.02 17.31
C ARG A 238 9.99 -9.89 16.30
N ILE A 239 8.75 -9.73 15.82
CA ILE A 239 8.30 -8.69 14.88
C ILE A 239 6.88 -8.24 15.22
N GLY A 240 6.54 -6.99 14.88
CA GLY A 240 5.20 -6.44 15.15
C GLY A 240 4.10 -6.91 14.20
N SER A 241 4.43 -7.33 12.97
CA SER A 241 3.44 -7.78 11.99
C SER A 241 4.02 -8.81 11.02
N PRO A 242 3.21 -9.77 10.54
CA PRO A 242 3.68 -10.79 9.62
C PRO A 242 3.95 -10.18 8.24
N ASN A 243 4.84 -10.79 7.46
CA ASN A 243 5.04 -10.35 6.08
C ASN A 243 3.80 -10.62 5.22
N ARG A 244 3.55 -9.71 4.28
CA ARG A 244 2.46 -9.85 3.33
C ARG A 244 2.71 -11.08 2.45
N THR A 245 1.78 -12.01 2.50
CA THR A 245 1.79 -13.17 1.62
C THR A 245 1.43 -12.76 0.18
N PRO A 246 2.02 -13.37 -0.85
CA PRO A 246 1.65 -13.12 -2.25
C PRO A 246 0.14 -13.29 -2.49
N PRO A 247 -0.47 -12.47 -3.37
CA PRO A 247 -1.89 -12.61 -3.71
C PRO A 247 -2.17 -13.93 -4.44
N LEU A 248 -3.39 -14.43 -4.30
CA LEU A 248 -3.90 -15.59 -5.02
C LEU A 248 -5.10 -15.16 -5.86
N GLU A 249 -5.24 -15.71 -7.06
CA GLU A 249 -6.40 -15.50 -7.94
C GLU A 249 -7.66 -16.26 -7.47
N ILE A 250 -7.55 -17.02 -6.38
CA ILE A 250 -8.65 -17.80 -5.81
C ILE A 250 -9.18 -17.06 -4.59
N ARG A 251 -10.50 -16.88 -4.55
CA ARG A 251 -11.19 -16.25 -3.42
C ARG A 251 -10.99 -17.03 -2.11
N SER A 252 -10.60 -16.32 -1.05
CA SER A 252 -10.57 -16.85 0.31
C SER A 252 -11.97 -17.11 0.87
N ARG A 253 -12.13 -18.23 1.58
CA ARG A 253 -13.38 -18.64 2.24
C ARG A 253 -13.19 -19.09 3.69
N PHE A 254 -11.96 -19.32 4.11
CA PHE A 254 -11.60 -19.73 5.46
C PHE A 254 -10.72 -18.67 6.09
N TYR A 255 -10.97 -18.35 7.35
CA TYR A 255 -10.23 -17.33 8.10
C TYR A 255 -9.58 -18.01 9.29
N ALA A 256 -8.26 -18.22 9.23
CA ALA A 256 -7.49 -18.81 10.30
C ALA A 256 -7.06 -17.71 11.27
N VAL A 257 -7.36 -17.89 12.55
CA VAL A 257 -6.99 -16.98 13.64
C VAL A 257 -6.08 -17.73 14.60
N ALA A 258 -4.82 -17.33 14.63
CA ALA A 258 -3.81 -17.88 15.53
C ALA A 258 -3.92 -17.28 16.94
N LYS A 259 -4.27 -15.98 17.03
CA LYS A 259 -4.52 -15.26 18.28
C LYS A 259 -5.54 -14.15 18.02
N ALA A 260 -6.48 -13.98 18.94
CA ALA A 260 -7.34 -12.80 19.04
C ALA A 260 -7.90 -12.71 20.46
N ASP A 261 -8.27 -11.51 20.89
CA ASP A 261 -8.87 -11.29 22.21
C ASP A 261 -10.22 -12.05 22.30
N GLY A 262 -10.43 -12.76 23.41
CA GLY A 262 -11.62 -13.58 23.62
C GLY A 262 -11.60 -14.97 22.96
N LEU A 263 -10.57 -15.33 22.18
CA LEU A 263 -10.37 -16.69 21.69
C LEU A 263 -9.31 -17.42 22.53
N LEU A 264 -9.73 -18.52 23.18
CA LEU A 264 -8.84 -19.37 23.98
C LEU A 264 -8.00 -20.33 23.13
N HIS A 265 -8.48 -20.65 21.92
CA HIS A 265 -7.87 -21.62 21.02
C HIS A 265 -7.72 -21.04 19.62
N PRO A 266 -6.69 -21.46 18.87
CA PRO A 266 -6.58 -21.12 17.45
C PRO A 266 -7.82 -21.61 16.72
N THR A 267 -8.44 -20.74 15.93
CA THR A 267 -9.78 -20.97 15.38
C THR A 267 -9.81 -20.72 13.89
N ILE A 268 -10.50 -21.58 13.15
CA ILE A 268 -10.81 -21.39 11.73
C ILE A 268 -12.29 -21.03 11.60
N PHE A 269 -12.58 -19.87 11.03
CA PHE A 269 -13.95 -19.46 10.68
C PHE A 269 -14.25 -19.76 9.21
N LYS A 270 -15.45 -20.28 8.93
CA LYS A 270 -15.93 -20.60 7.57
C LYS A 270 -16.69 -19.45 6.92
N SER A 271 -16.91 -18.36 7.65
CA SER A 271 -17.59 -17.17 7.15
C SER A 271 -16.89 -15.90 7.63
N SER A 272 -16.93 -14.86 6.79
CA SER A 272 -16.42 -13.54 7.17
C SER A 272 -17.20 -12.94 8.33
N GLY A 273 -18.52 -13.17 8.38
CA GLY A 273 -19.39 -12.64 9.43
C GLY A 273 -18.99 -13.13 10.83
N SER A 274 -18.77 -14.44 11.00
CA SER A 274 -18.32 -14.98 12.28
C SER A 274 -16.90 -14.55 12.62
N TYR A 275 -16.02 -14.48 11.62
CA TYR A 275 -14.65 -13.98 11.79
C TYR A 275 -14.63 -12.54 12.32
N PHE A 276 -15.31 -11.60 11.65
CA PHE A 276 -15.33 -10.19 12.07
C PHE A 276 -16.07 -9.98 13.39
N ARG A 277 -17.05 -10.83 13.72
CA ARG A 277 -17.69 -10.80 15.05
C ARG A 277 -16.73 -11.20 16.16
N ALA A 278 -15.83 -12.15 15.90
CA ALA A 278 -14.87 -12.63 16.89
C ALA A 278 -13.64 -11.71 17.00
N VAL A 279 -13.11 -11.23 15.88
CA VAL A 279 -11.88 -10.44 15.84
C VAL A 279 -12.14 -8.94 16.00
N GLY A 280 -13.31 -8.46 15.60
CA GLY A 280 -13.65 -7.03 15.64
C GLY A 280 -12.89 -6.21 14.60
N ASN A 281 -12.52 -4.99 14.98
CA ASN A 281 -11.78 -4.05 14.14
C ASN A 281 -10.30 -4.47 14.03
N LEU A 282 -9.83 -4.78 12.83
CA LEU A 282 -8.46 -5.27 12.60
C LEU A 282 -7.37 -4.25 12.95
N VAL A 283 -7.64 -2.94 12.79
CA VAL A 283 -6.66 -1.87 13.02
C VAL A 283 -6.28 -1.78 14.50
N GLU A 284 -7.27 -1.97 15.37
CA GLU A 284 -7.11 -1.88 16.83
C GLU A 284 -6.88 -3.26 17.46
N SER A 285 -7.12 -4.34 16.72
CA SER A 285 -6.98 -5.70 17.25
C SER A 285 -5.52 -6.12 17.36
N SER A 286 -5.20 -6.83 18.44
CA SER A 286 -3.95 -7.59 18.58
C SER A 286 -3.96 -8.92 17.81
N SER A 287 -4.89 -9.08 16.87
CA SER A 287 -5.17 -10.36 16.24
C SER A 287 -4.09 -10.76 15.22
N VAL A 288 -3.75 -12.04 15.23
CA VAL A 288 -2.88 -12.66 14.23
C VAL A 288 -3.72 -13.63 13.44
N SER A 289 -4.05 -13.26 12.22
CA SER A 289 -4.98 -14.02 11.38
C SER A 289 -4.64 -13.91 9.89
N GLN A 290 -5.14 -14.86 9.11
CA GLN A 290 -4.91 -14.92 7.67
C GLN A 290 -6.06 -15.68 6.98
N ALA A 291 -6.46 -15.21 5.79
CA ALA A 291 -7.52 -15.83 5.01
C ALA A 291 -6.97 -16.77 3.93
N PHE A 292 -7.66 -17.89 3.71
CA PHE A 292 -7.27 -18.95 2.77
C PHE A 292 -8.45 -19.44 1.91
N PRO A 293 -8.18 -19.93 0.69
CA PRO A 293 -9.20 -20.56 -0.15
C PRO A 293 -9.75 -21.89 0.38
N SER A 294 -8.96 -22.65 1.15
CA SER A 294 -9.37 -23.96 1.69
C SER A 294 -9.09 -24.11 3.20
N GLU A 295 -9.84 -25.01 3.85
CA GLU A 295 -9.62 -25.38 5.25
C GLU A 295 -8.25 -26.03 5.46
N LEU A 296 -7.76 -26.81 4.48
CA LEU A 296 -6.46 -27.46 4.55
C LEU A 296 -5.32 -26.44 4.65
N GLU A 297 -5.33 -25.40 3.81
CA GLU A 297 -4.35 -24.32 3.88
C GLU A 297 -4.41 -23.59 5.24
N ALA A 298 -5.61 -23.33 5.75
CA ALA A 298 -5.82 -22.71 7.07
C ALA A 298 -5.24 -23.56 8.21
N ARG A 299 -5.40 -24.90 8.16
CA ARG A 299 -4.82 -25.82 9.14
C ARG A 299 -3.29 -25.84 9.05
N ILE A 300 -2.73 -25.87 7.84
CA ILE A 300 -1.28 -25.85 7.61
C ILE A 300 -0.66 -24.56 8.16
N TYR A 301 -1.33 -23.42 7.96
CA TYR A 301 -0.93 -22.14 8.55
C TYR A 301 -0.86 -22.21 10.08
N LEU A 302 -1.91 -22.73 10.74
CA LEU A 302 -1.93 -22.85 12.20
C LEU A 302 -0.88 -23.84 12.71
N GLU A 303 -0.65 -24.94 11.99
CA GLU A 303 0.40 -25.90 12.30
C GLU A 303 1.80 -25.25 12.25
N ALA A 304 2.08 -24.48 11.19
CA ALA A 304 3.34 -23.74 11.06
C ALA A 304 3.49 -22.63 12.12
N ALA A 305 2.37 -22.06 12.58
CA ALA A 305 2.33 -21.10 13.68
C ALA A 305 2.62 -21.75 15.05
N GLY A 306 2.68 -23.09 15.14
CA GLY A 306 3.00 -23.84 16.35
C GLY A 306 1.79 -24.54 17.00
N PHE A 307 0.63 -24.54 16.35
CA PHE A 307 -0.58 -25.15 16.89
C PHE A 307 -0.84 -26.53 16.28
N HIS A 308 -0.48 -27.59 17.03
CA HIS A 308 -0.59 -28.98 16.56
C HIS A 308 -1.82 -29.73 17.09
N SER A 309 -2.39 -29.26 18.20
CA SER A 309 -3.58 -29.81 18.85
C SER A 309 -4.50 -28.65 19.23
N SER A 310 -5.82 -28.90 19.29
CA SER A 310 -6.85 -27.90 19.64
C SER A 310 -7.04 -26.73 18.65
N ILE A 311 -7.21 -27.04 17.35
CA ILE A 311 -7.77 -26.07 16.39
C ILE A 311 -9.29 -26.19 16.40
N GLU A 312 -9.97 -25.11 16.78
CA GLU A 312 -11.43 -25.03 16.72
C GLU A 312 -11.88 -24.65 15.31
N VAL A 313 -12.98 -25.22 14.83
CA VAL A 313 -13.58 -24.84 13.54
C VAL A 313 -14.99 -24.33 13.78
N ARG A 314 -15.21 -23.06 13.46
CA ARG A 314 -16.49 -22.37 13.65
C ARG A 314 -17.14 -22.04 12.30
N PRO A 315 -18.49 -22.04 12.23
CA PRO A 315 -19.21 -21.60 11.04
C PRO A 315 -18.90 -20.13 10.71
#